data_AF-A0A183HJ36-F1
#
_entry.id   AF-A0A183HJ36-F1
#
_cell.length_a   1.000
_cell.length_b   1.000
_cell.length_c   1.000
_cell.angle_alpha   90.00
_cell.angle_beta   90.00
_cell.angle_gamma   90.00
#
_symmetry.space_group_name_H-M   'P 1'
#
loop_
_entity.id
_entity.type
_entity.pdbx_description
1 polymer ?
#
loop_
_entity_poly.entity_id
_entity_poly.type
_entity_poly.pdbx_seq_one_letter_code
_entity_poly.pdbx_strand_id
1 'polypeptide(L)'
;MDVIKAAQEISDAGAKLNSLAKQIGDESVESETKKDLFAYLQRITLYCQQLNITSRVKADVQQVGNELVVSGLESAMSLIQTARNLLNAVVLTVKAAYIASTKVFFCTIYLTKPKYYEILLKI
;
A
#
# COMPACT_ATOMS: atom_id res chain seq x y z
N MET A 1 6.20 20.06 6.44
CA MET A 1 5.68 18.71 6.77
C MET A 1 6.88 17.78 6.81
N ASP A 2 7.07 17.05 7.91
CA ASP A 2 8.22 16.15 8.09
C ASP A 2 8.02 14.86 7.28
N VAL A 3 9.03 14.45 6.53
CA VAL A 3 9.01 13.24 5.68
C VAL A 3 8.73 11.99 6.52
N ILE A 4 9.20 11.95 7.77
CA ILE A 4 8.97 10.85 8.71
C ILE A 4 7.48 10.77 9.07
N LYS A 5 6.85 11.93 9.33
CA LYS A 5 5.42 11.99 9.67
C LYS A 5 4.55 11.57 8.48
N ALA A 6 4.91 12.00 7.27
CA ALA A 6 4.21 11.60 6.06
C ALA A 6 4.31 10.08 5.79
N ALA A 7 5.50 9.48 6.00
CA ALA A 7 5.68 8.03 5.88
C ALA A 7 4.81 7.26 6.89
N GLN A 8 4.70 7.76 8.12
CA GLN A 8 3.84 7.17 9.14
C GLN A 8 2.35 7.24 8.75
N GLU A 9 1.88 8.41 8.30
CA GLU A 9 0.49 8.58 7.83
C GLU A 9 0.16 7.63 6.66
N ILE A 10 1.11 7.45 5.72
CA ILE A 10 0.99 6.48 4.62
C ILE A 10 0.93 5.04 5.14
N SER A 11 1.75 4.70 6.14
CA SER A 11 1.74 3.37 6.77
C SER A 11 0.40 3.07 7.45
N ASP A 12 -0.16 4.05 8.15
CA ASP A 12 -1.45 3.91 8.84
C ASP A 12 -2.61 3.76 7.84
N ALA A 13 -2.59 4.53 6.75
CA ALA A 13 -3.54 4.39 5.65
C ALA A 13 -3.39 3.02 4.94
N GLY A 14 -2.16 2.56 4.72
CA GLY A 14 -1.87 1.25 4.16
C GLY A 14 -2.40 0.11 5.03
N ALA A 15 -2.30 0.22 6.36
CA ALA A 15 -2.86 -0.75 7.29
C ALA A 15 -4.40 -0.79 7.23
N LYS A 16 -5.07 0.37 7.14
CA LYS A 16 -6.52 0.46 6.97
C LYS A 16 -6.99 -0.19 5.66
N LEU A 17 -6.32 0.14 4.55
CA LEU A 17 -6.60 -0.46 3.25
C LEU A 17 -6.40 -1.97 3.28
N ASN A 18 -5.35 -2.44 3.96
CA ASN A 18 -5.08 -3.86 4.11
C ASN A 18 -6.21 -4.58 4.87
N SER A 19 -6.72 -3.99 5.96
CA SER A 19 -7.86 -4.55 6.69
C SER A 19 -9.13 -4.64 5.86
N LEU A 20 -9.46 -3.59 5.08
CA LEU A 20 -10.67 -3.57 4.24
C LEU A 20 -10.57 -4.56 3.09
N ALA A 21 -9.45 -4.56 2.37
CA ALA A 21 -9.22 -5.48 1.26
C ALA A 21 -9.13 -6.94 1.73
N LYS A 22 -8.64 -7.19 2.94
CA LYS A 22 -8.68 -8.52 3.54
C LYS A 22 -10.10 -9.03 3.75
N GLN A 23 -11.01 -8.18 4.25
CA GLN A 23 -12.43 -8.55 4.39
C GLN A 23 -13.05 -8.94 3.04
N ILE A 24 -12.77 -8.15 1.98
CA ILE A 24 -13.21 -8.45 0.62
C ILE A 24 -12.63 -9.79 0.13
N GLY A 25 -11.35 -10.05 0.40
CA GLY A 25 -10.70 -11.31 0.04
C GLY A 25 -11.24 -12.52 0.79
N ASP A 26 -11.62 -12.35 2.06
CA ASP A 26 -12.21 -13.41 2.88
C ASP A 26 -13.61 -13.79 2.40
N GLU A 27 -14.40 -12.83 1.93
CA GLU A 27 -15.74 -13.03 1.35
C GLU A 27 -15.74 -13.51 -0.12
N SER A 28 -14.59 -13.43 -0.81
CA SER A 28 -14.46 -13.88 -2.20
C SER A 28 -14.48 -15.40 -2.34
N VAL A 29 -15.30 -15.89 -3.29
CA VAL A 29 -15.44 -17.32 -3.62
C VAL A 29 -14.34 -17.80 -4.59
N GLU A 30 -13.77 -16.89 -5.38
CA GLU A 30 -12.76 -17.24 -6.39
C GLU A 30 -11.36 -17.31 -5.79
N SER A 31 -10.69 -18.46 -5.93
CA SER A 31 -9.41 -18.74 -5.30
C SER A 31 -8.24 -17.94 -5.89
N GLU A 32 -8.26 -17.63 -7.18
CA GLU A 32 -7.10 -17.05 -7.85
C GLU A 32 -6.99 -15.53 -7.60
N THR A 33 -8.08 -14.79 -7.84
CA THR A 33 -8.15 -13.36 -7.48
C THR A 33 -7.91 -13.14 -5.98
N LYS A 34 -8.35 -14.08 -5.12
CA LYS A 34 -8.06 -14.06 -3.68
C LYS A 34 -6.57 -14.16 -3.40
N LYS A 35 -5.86 -15.15 -3.97
CA LYS A 35 -4.40 -15.29 -3.79
C LYS A 35 -3.65 -14.04 -4.22
N ASP A 36 -3.98 -13.49 -5.38
CA ASP A 36 -3.35 -12.26 -5.89
C ASP A 36 -3.58 -11.08 -4.94
N LEU A 37 -4.81 -10.92 -4.45
CA LEU A 37 -5.15 -9.89 -3.49
C LEU A 37 -4.31 -10.01 -2.22
N PHE A 38 -4.27 -11.19 -1.60
CA PHE A 38 -3.45 -11.42 -0.39
C PHE A 38 -1.94 -11.22 -0.65
N ALA A 39 -1.43 -11.56 -1.83
CA ALA A 39 -0.05 -11.30 -2.20
C ALA A 39 0.23 -9.79 -2.30
N TYR A 40 -0.68 -9.00 -2.89
CA TYR A 40 -0.54 -7.55 -2.96
C TYR A 40 -0.63 -6.90 -1.57
N LEU A 41 -1.47 -7.42 -0.68
CA LEU A 41 -1.57 -6.97 0.71
C LEU A 41 -0.27 -7.14 1.51
N GLN A 42 0.41 -8.27 1.31
CA GLN A 42 1.75 -8.48 1.89
C GLN A 42 2.77 -7.50 1.30
N ARG A 43 2.71 -7.22 -0.01
CA ARG A 43 3.58 -6.23 -0.67
C ARG A 43 3.37 -4.81 -0.13
N ILE A 44 2.13 -4.39 0.10
CA ILE A 44 1.82 -3.10 0.72
C ILE A 44 2.46 -3.01 2.11
N THR A 45 2.29 -4.05 2.94
CA THR A 45 2.88 -4.10 4.28
C THR A 45 4.41 -3.95 4.24
N LEU A 46 5.06 -4.71 3.34
CA LEU A 46 6.50 -4.64 3.13
C LEU A 46 6.96 -3.24 2.70
N TYR A 47 6.28 -2.62 1.72
CA TYR A 47 6.68 -1.31 1.23
C TYR A 47 6.38 -0.18 2.23
N CYS A 48 5.32 -0.27 3.04
CA CYS A 48 5.09 0.66 4.15
C CYS A 48 6.21 0.60 5.19
N GLN A 49 6.69 -0.61 5.53
CA GLN A 49 7.84 -0.78 6.42
C GLN A 49 9.13 -0.19 5.82
N GLN A 50 9.41 -0.48 4.55
CA GLN A 50 10.57 0.09 3.85
C GLN A 50 10.49 1.62 3.76
N LEU A 51 9.29 2.18 3.57
CA LEU A 51 9.08 3.63 3.50
C LEU A 51 9.39 4.28 4.84
N ASN A 52 8.95 3.67 5.95
CA ASN A 52 9.28 4.13 7.29
C ASN A 52 10.78 4.05 7.59
N ILE A 53 11.47 2.99 7.15
CA ILE A 53 12.92 2.86 7.34
C ILE A 53 13.66 3.94 6.53
N THR A 54 13.35 4.06 5.24
CA THR A 54 14.02 4.99 4.32
C THR A 54 13.74 6.46 4.66
N SER A 55 12.56 6.78 5.21
CA SER A 55 12.22 8.14 5.66
C SER A 55 13.01 8.62 6.88
N ARG A 56 13.57 7.69 7.67
CA ARG A 56 14.32 8.01 8.90
C ARG A 56 15.83 8.15 8.67
N VAL A 57 16.32 7.80 7.48
CA VAL A 57 17.74 7.94 7.14
C VAL A 57 18.03 9.41 6.90
N LYS A 58 18.90 9.99 7.73
CA LYS A 58 19.36 11.37 7.56
C LYS A 58 20.49 11.40 6.52
N ALA A 59 20.46 12.39 5.64
CA ALA A 59 21.64 12.71 4.85
C ALA A 59 22.72 13.27 5.78
N ASP A 60 23.94 12.77 5.65
CA ASP A 60 25.09 13.26 6.40
C ASP A 60 25.86 14.22 5.50
N VAL A 61 26.17 15.41 6.01
CA VAL A 61 26.81 16.48 5.23
C VAL A 61 28.18 16.71 5.85
N GLN A 62 29.22 16.26 5.15
CA GLN A 62 30.60 16.41 5.57
C GLN A 62 31.25 17.51 4.73
N GLN A 63 31.93 18.45 5.41
CA GLN A 63 32.75 19.45 4.74
C GLN A 63 34.17 18.92 4.61
N VAL A 64 34.61 18.62 3.39
CA VAL A 64 35.97 18.16 3.09
C VAL A 64 36.70 19.30 2.39
N GLY A 65 37.50 20.04 3.16
CA GLY A 65 38.15 21.25 2.66
C GLY A 65 37.13 22.36 2.33
N ASN A 66 37.12 22.81 1.08
CA ASN A 66 36.19 23.84 0.58
C ASN A 66 34.95 23.26 -0.12
N GLU A 67 34.81 21.94 -0.14
CA GLU A 67 33.74 21.22 -0.83
C GLU A 67 32.76 20.60 0.18
N LEU A 68 31.47 20.72 -0.11
CA LEU A 68 30.41 20.07 0.65
C LEU A 68 30.12 18.70 0.04
N VAL A 69 30.47 17.64 0.77
CA VAL A 69 30.18 16.25 0.39
C VAL A 69 28.91 15.83 1.11
N VAL A 70 27.85 15.55 0.35
CA VAL A 70 26.58 15.05 0.89
C VAL A 70 26.53 13.54 0.70
N SER A 71 26.58 12.80 1.81
CA SER A 71 26.31 11.36 1.83
C SER A 71 24.83 11.11 2.17
N GLY A 72 24.25 10.03 1.62
CA GLY A 72 22.83 9.71 1.80
C GLY A 72 21.90 10.07 0.63
N LEU A 73 22.44 10.48 -0.52
CA LEU A 73 21.64 10.62 -1.77
C LEU A 73 21.00 9.28 -2.19
N GLU A 74 21.71 8.18 -1.96
CA GLU A 74 21.20 6.81 -2.20
C GLU A 74 19.97 6.49 -1.34
N SER A 75 19.88 7.08 -0.14
CA SER A 75 18.74 6.92 0.76
C SER A 75 17.51 7.66 0.23
N ALA A 76 17.69 8.84 -0.35
CA ALA A 76 16.61 9.56 -1.03
C ALA A 76 16.13 8.81 -2.30
N MET A 77 17.06 8.25 -3.07
CA MET A 77 16.71 7.40 -4.22
C MET A 77 15.93 6.14 -3.79
N SER A 78 16.38 5.49 -2.70
CA SER A 78 15.70 4.33 -2.12
C SER A 78 14.29 4.67 -1.65
N LEU A 79 14.12 5.82 -0.97
CA LEU A 79 12.82 6.32 -0.53
C LEU A 79 11.85 6.50 -1.72
N ILE A 80 12.30 7.14 -2.80
CA ILE A 80 11.50 7.36 -4.01
C ILE A 80 11.11 6.02 -4.65
N GLN A 81 12.06 5.09 -4.75
CA GLN A 81 11.79 3.78 -5.35
C GLN A 81 10.79 2.96 -4.55
N THR A 82 10.94 2.95 -3.22
CA THR A 82 9.97 2.30 -2.31
C THR A 82 8.59 2.93 -2.43
N ALA A 83 8.49 4.26 -2.49
CA ALA A 83 7.20 4.94 -2.66
C ALA A 83 6.52 4.57 -3.98
N ARG A 84 7.28 4.50 -5.09
CA ARG A 84 6.74 4.05 -6.39
C ARG A 84 6.25 2.60 -6.33
N ASN A 85 7.02 1.73 -5.69
CA ASN A 85 6.65 0.33 -5.53
C ASN A 85 5.38 0.17 -4.67
N LEU A 86 5.24 0.98 -3.61
CA LEU A 86 4.05 1.04 -2.78
C LEU A 86 2.82 1.46 -3.60
N LEU A 87 2.91 2.54 -4.37
CA LEU A 87 1.81 3.02 -5.21
C LEU A 87 1.36 1.94 -6.21
N ASN A 88 2.30 1.26 -6.86
CA ASN A 88 1.98 0.17 -7.76
C ASN A 88 1.25 -0.98 -7.06
N ALA A 89 1.68 -1.36 -5.84
CA ALA A 89 1.00 -2.39 -5.06
C ALA A 89 -0.42 -1.97 -4.62
N VAL A 90 -0.60 -0.69 -4.26
CA VAL A 90 -1.92 -0.13 -3.92
C VAL A 90 -2.87 -0.20 -5.12
N VAL A 91 -2.44 0.24 -6.31
CA VAL A 91 -3.28 0.19 -7.53
C VAL A 91 -3.67 -1.25 -7.88
N LEU A 92 -2.74 -2.20 -7.78
CA LEU A 92 -3.03 -3.61 -8.03
C LEU A 92 -4.01 -4.19 -7.00
N THR A 93 -3.86 -3.81 -5.73
CA THR A 93 -4.77 -4.22 -4.66
C THR A 93 -6.19 -3.69 -4.89
N VAL A 94 -6.35 -2.42 -5.25
CA VAL A 94 -7.66 -1.82 -5.54
C VAL A 94 -8.32 -2.52 -6.73
N LYS A 95 -7.56 -2.81 -7.79
CA LYS A 95 -8.07 -3.57 -8.95
C LYS A 95 -8.52 -4.98 -8.56
N ALA A 96 -7.70 -5.72 -7.81
CA ALA A 96 -8.02 -7.07 -7.37
C ALA A 96 -9.23 -7.08 -6.41
N ALA A 97 -9.30 -6.12 -5.48
CA ALA A 97 -10.43 -5.97 -4.56
C ALA A 97 -11.74 -5.63 -5.30
N TYR A 98 -11.67 -4.80 -6.35
CA TYR A 98 -12.82 -4.52 -7.20
C TYR A 98 -13.30 -5.77 -7.96
N ILE A 99 -12.40 -6.55 -8.54
CA ILE A 99 -12.74 -7.81 -9.23
C ILE A 99 -13.35 -8.82 -8.25
N ALA A 100 -12.75 -8.98 -7.07
CA ALA A 100 -13.28 -9.83 -6.01
C ALA A 100 -14.70 -9.40 -5.61
N SER A 101 -14.93 -8.10 -5.39
CA SER A 101 -16.23 -7.54 -5.02
C SER A 101 -17.30 -7.70 -6.11
N THR A 102 -16.92 -7.53 -7.39
CA THR A 102 -17.86 -7.66 -8.51
C THR A 102 -18.20 -9.11 -8.85
N LYS A 103 -17.30 -10.06 -8.60
CA LYS A 103 -17.61 -11.49 -8.76
C LYS A 103 -18.42 -12.05 -7.59
N VAL A 104 -18.22 -11.52 -6.38
CA VAL A 104 -19.19 -11.69 -5.29
C VAL A 104 -20.56 -11.22 -5.76
N PHE A 105 -20.65 -10.06 -6.43
CA PHE A 105 -21.93 -9.56 -6.98
C PHE A 105 -22.63 -10.54 -7.92
N PHE A 106 -21.92 -11.20 -8.84
CA PHE A 106 -22.53 -12.22 -9.73
C PHE A 106 -23.02 -13.47 -8.97
N CYS A 107 -22.38 -13.83 -7.86
CA CYS A 107 -22.85 -14.92 -6.99
C CYS A 107 -24.01 -14.46 -6.07
N THR A 108 -23.99 -13.22 -5.58
CA THR A 108 -24.95 -12.67 -4.61
C THR A 108 -26.19 -12.01 -5.22
N ILE A 109 -26.25 -11.74 -6.54
CA ILE A 109 -27.52 -11.39 -7.21
C ILE A 109 -28.54 -12.54 -7.04
N TYR A 110 -28.10 -13.78 -6.82
CA TYR A 110 -29.00 -14.87 -6.46
C TYR A 110 -29.44 -14.88 -4.98
N LEU A 111 -28.85 -14.08 -4.07
CA LEU A 111 -29.14 -14.25 -2.62
C LEU A 111 -29.45 -13.01 -1.77
N THR A 112 -28.88 -11.79 -1.90
CA THR A 112 -29.40 -10.60 -1.14
C THR A 112 -28.58 -9.32 -1.36
N LYS A 113 -29.21 -8.23 -1.83
CA LYS A 113 -28.66 -6.86 -1.95
C LYS A 113 -29.22 -6.00 -0.80
N PRO A 114 -28.42 -5.52 0.19
CA PRO A 114 -28.14 -4.07 0.24
C PRO A 114 -26.86 -3.61 1.00
N LYS A 115 -25.95 -4.47 1.49
CA LYS A 115 -24.86 -4.03 2.38
C LYS A 115 -23.55 -3.54 1.72
N TYR A 116 -23.33 -3.84 0.44
CA TYR A 116 -21.97 -3.77 -0.16
C TYR A 116 -21.59 -2.45 -0.83
N TYR A 117 -22.56 -1.60 -1.21
CA TYR A 117 -22.27 -0.29 -1.82
C TYR A 117 -21.58 0.68 -0.84
N GLU A 118 -21.81 0.52 0.46
CA GLU A 118 -21.21 1.33 1.52
C GLU A 118 -19.69 1.13 1.66
N ILE A 119 -19.15 -0.04 1.30
CA ILE A 119 -17.72 -0.37 1.49
C ILE A 119 -16.89 0.18 0.32
N LEU A 120 -17.41 0.12 -0.91
CA LEU A 120 -16.77 0.66 -2.10
C LEU A 120 -16.72 2.20 -2.12
N LEU A 121 -17.65 2.89 -1.45
CA LEU A 121 -17.61 4.35 -1.28
C LEU A 121 -16.65 4.82 -0.16
N LYS A 122 -16.12 3.89 0.65
CA LYS A 122 -15.24 4.18 1.80
C LYS A 122 -13.76 3.87 1.52
N ILE A 123 -13.43 3.40 0.32
CA ILE A 123 -12.06 3.23 -0.21
C ILE A 123 -11.74 4.45 -1.08
#